data_AF-A0A1H1VVW6-F1
#
_entry.id   AF-A0A1H1VVW6-F1
#
_cell.length_a   1.000
_cell.length_b   1.000
_cell.length_c   1.000
_cell.angle_alpha   90.00
_cell.angle_beta   90.00
_cell.angle_gamma   90.00
#
_symmetry.space_group_name_H-M   'P 1'
#
loop_
_entity.id
_entity.type
_entity.pdbx_description
1 polymer ?
#
loop_
_entity_poly.entity_id
_entity_poly.type
_entity_poly.pdbx_seq_one_letter_code
_entity_poly.pdbx_strand_id
1 'polypeptide(L)'
;MADGTGKANQRAESLRRMFPQRPPEPITPPLPVEEPKPEPRRRWPIAVAAVALLGVAGVAGALSLREPGEASLPPVQIGQGFPPVAPPSFDVTPPVPVASATPPSLSPAASAPDASGYAPQRATRPATVPGAGPITATKATVPDAGPITAYSACAVGKSVLFRATFADGFDYHHVFIDTDGDAATGYQITEVEGGFGADYLLENEFFYKSTGPGWDWREMDGESPLQVRSRDGYLWRLRADYGGVRAVFNGSDDADPEIFTAVTPVRSC
;
A
#
# COMPACT_ATOMS: atom_id res chain seq x y z
N MET A 1 -50.41 23.12 29.05
CA MET A 1 -49.38 22.17 29.53
C MET A 1 -49.88 20.78 29.17
N ALA A 2 -49.39 20.21 28.07
CA ALA A 2 -49.76 18.89 27.61
C ALA A 2 -48.47 18.11 27.30
N ASP A 3 -48.50 16.86 27.71
CA ASP A 3 -47.40 15.98 28.08
C ASP A 3 -46.55 15.52 26.87
N GLY A 4 -45.26 15.84 26.89
CA GLY A 4 -44.29 15.51 25.84
C GLY A 4 -43.57 14.17 26.02
N THR A 5 -43.90 13.40 27.06
CA THR A 5 -43.16 12.17 27.40
C THR A 5 -43.53 10.94 26.54
N GLY A 6 -44.65 10.97 25.81
CA GLY A 6 -45.14 9.81 25.05
C GLY A 6 -44.32 9.41 23.81
N LYS A 7 -43.67 10.37 23.13
CA LYS A 7 -42.97 10.09 21.85
C LYS A 7 -41.60 9.45 22.02
N ALA A 8 -40.92 9.68 23.14
CA ALA A 8 -39.62 9.07 23.41
C ALA A 8 -39.74 7.55 23.64
N ASN A 9 -40.83 7.11 24.27
CA ASN A 9 -40.99 5.70 24.64
C ASN A 9 -41.32 4.79 23.44
N GLN A 10 -42.07 5.29 22.45
CA GLN A 10 -42.39 4.53 21.24
C GLN A 10 -41.18 4.29 20.33
N ARG A 11 -40.19 5.20 20.33
CA ARG A 11 -38.98 5.04 19.51
C ARG A 11 -38.02 3.98 20.09
N ALA A 12 -38.00 3.85 21.42
CA ALA A 12 -37.20 2.82 22.10
C ALA A 12 -37.75 1.40 21.89
N GLU A 13 -39.08 1.22 21.81
CA GLU A 13 -39.67 -0.09 21.54
C GLU A 13 -39.50 -0.54 20.08
N SER A 14 -39.50 0.38 19.12
CA SER A 14 -39.32 0.05 17.70
C SER A 14 -37.90 -0.47 17.40
N LEU A 15 -36.88 0.10 18.05
CA LEU A 15 -35.49 -0.37 17.92
C LEU A 15 -35.27 -1.76 18.54
N ARG A 16 -35.97 -2.10 19.64
CA ARG A 16 -35.88 -3.43 20.26
C ARG A 16 -36.50 -4.54 19.41
N ARG A 17 -37.43 -4.23 18.49
CA ARG A 17 -38.00 -5.23 17.58
C ARG A 17 -37.15 -5.48 16.33
N MET A 18 -36.28 -4.55 15.96
CA MET A 18 -35.46 -4.65 14.75
C MET A 18 -34.16 -5.43 14.97
N PHE A 19 -33.67 -5.49 16.21
CA PHE A 19 -32.48 -6.25 16.61
C PHE A 19 -32.88 -7.32 17.64
N PRO A 20 -33.23 -8.54 17.23
CA PRO A 20 -33.38 -9.63 18.18
C PRO A 20 -32.07 -9.78 18.94
N GLN A 21 -32.13 -9.61 20.26
CA GLN A 21 -30.99 -9.81 21.15
C GLN A 21 -30.44 -11.21 20.89
N ARG A 22 -29.24 -11.29 20.31
CA ARG A 22 -28.55 -12.57 20.10
C ARG A 22 -28.40 -13.22 21.48
N PRO A 23 -28.84 -14.48 21.67
CA PRO A 23 -28.64 -15.16 22.94
C PRO A 23 -27.15 -15.10 23.29
N PRO A 24 -26.78 -14.88 24.56
CA PRO A 24 -25.38 -14.93 24.97
C PRO A 24 -24.82 -16.30 24.57
N GLU A 25 -23.76 -16.29 23.76
CA GLU A 25 -23.11 -17.54 23.37
C GLU A 25 -22.59 -18.26 24.61
N PRO A 26 -22.77 -19.59 24.71
CA PRO A 26 -22.23 -20.35 25.81
C PRO A 26 -20.70 -20.22 25.82
N ILE A 27 -20.18 -19.70 26.92
CA ILE A 27 -18.74 -19.58 27.16
C ILE A 27 -18.17 -21.00 27.13
N THR A 28 -17.53 -21.34 26.02
CA THR A 28 -16.86 -22.64 25.88
C THR A 28 -15.53 -22.52 26.62
N PRO A 29 -15.25 -23.38 27.61
CA PRO A 29 -13.97 -23.34 28.32
C PRO A 29 -12.83 -23.55 27.31
N PRO A 30 -11.70 -22.83 27.46
CA PRO A 30 -10.57 -22.98 26.56
C PRO A 30 -10.09 -24.44 26.58
N LEU A 31 -9.88 -25.00 25.39
CA LEU A 31 -9.32 -26.34 25.24
C LEU A 31 -7.94 -26.39 25.91
N PRO A 32 -7.56 -27.53 26.53
CA PRO A 32 -6.21 -27.72 27.04
C PRO A 32 -5.17 -27.46 25.94
N VAL A 33 -4.24 -26.56 26.20
CA VAL A 33 -3.11 -26.29 25.31
C VAL A 33 -2.24 -27.54 25.28
N GLU A 34 -2.27 -28.27 24.16
CA GLU A 34 -1.42 -29.43 23.93
C GLU A 34 0.01 -28.93 23.67
N GLU A 35 0.91 -29.23 24.59
CA GLU A 35 2.30 -28.77 24.58
C GLU A 35 3.03 -29.38 23.36
N PRO A 36 3.68 -28.56 22.50
CA PRO A 36 4.30 -29.05 21.28
C PRO A 36 5.45 -30.01 21.61
N LYS A 37 5.28 -31.27 21.18
CA LYS A 37 6.26 -32.34 21.31
C LYS A 37 7.59 -31.93 20.66
N PRO A 38 8.73 -31.99 21.37
CA PRO A 38 10.01 -31.57 20.83
C PRO A 38 10.44 -32.49 19.67
N GLU A 39 10.59 -31.91 18.47
CA GLU A 39 11.06 -32.65 17.31
C GLU A 39 12.56 -33.00 17.41
N PRO A 40 12.96 -34.21 16.99
CA PRO A 40 14.36 -34.62 16.99
C PRO A 40 15.15 -33.86 15.92
N ARG A 41 16.12 -33.04 16.37
CA ARG A 41 17.08 -32.30 15.53
C ARG A 41 17.76 -33.22 14.50
N ARG A 42 17.37 -33.05 13.24
CA ARG A 42 17.92 -33.76 12.07
C ARG A 42 19.32 -33.22 11.74
N ARG A 43 20.36 -33.95 12.15
CA ARG A 43 21.76 -33.64 11.84
C ARG A 43 22.04 -33.87 10.35
N TRP A 44 22.43 -32.82 9.63
CA TRP A 44 22.93 -32.91 8.26
C TRP A 44 24.42 -33.30 8.26
N PRO A 45 24.87 -34.24 7.41
CA PRO A 45 26.29 -34.49 7.22
C PRO A 45 26.90 -33.42 6.30
N ILE A 46 27.96 -32.77 6.78
CA ILE A 46 28.83 -31.90 6.00
C ILE A 46 29.72 -32.80 5.13
N ALA A 47 29.55 -32.77 3.81
CA ALA A 47 30.48 -33.38 2.87
C ALA A 47 31.62 -32.40 2.57
N VAL A 48 32.82 -32.73 3.07
CA VAL A 48 34.07 -32.06 2.73
C VAL A 48 34.58 -32.65 1.42
N ALA A 49 34.62 -31.84 0.36
CA ALA A 49 35.29 -32.19 -0.89
C ALA A 49 36.72 -31.63 -0.87
N ALA A 50 37.70 -32.52 -0.70
CA ALA A 50 39.10 -32.26 -0.98
C ALA A 50 39.33 -32.35 -2.50
N VAL A 51 39.86 -31.28 -3.10
CA VAL A 51 40.38 -31.31 -4.47
C VAL A 51 41.90 -31.15 -4.41
N ALA A 52 42.57 -32.14 -4.97
CA ALA A 52 44.01 -32.34 -4.95
C ALA A 52 44.76 -31.48 -5.97
N LEU A 53 46.00 -31.13 -5.58
CA LEU A 53 47.06 -30.50 -6.36
C LEU A 53 47.62 -31.42 -7.46
N LEU A 54 47.78 -30.87 -8.65
CA LEU A 54 48.79 -31.19 -9.70
C LEU A 54 49.04 -29.85 -10.42
N GLY A 55 50.22 -29.26 -10.53
CA GLY A 55 51.56 -29.81 -10.63
C GLY A 55 52.07 -29.68 -12.07
N VAL A 56 52.42 -28.46 -12.53
CA VAL A 56 53.23 -28.27 -13.75
C VAL A 56 54.25 -27.16 -13.51
N ALA A 57 55.52 -27.50 -13.74
CA ALA A 57 56.68 -26.66 -13.62
C ALA A 57 56.98 -25.90 -14.93
N GLY A 58 57.60 -24.72 -14.78
CA GLY A 58 58.46 -24.10 -15.79
C GLY A 58 57.88 -22.89 -16.51
N VAL A 59 58.36 -21.69 -16.19
CA VAL A 59 59.33 -20.90 -16.99
C VAL A 59 59.69 -19.67 -16.16
N ALA A 60 60.99 -19.46 -15.95
CA ALA A 60 61.55 -18.27 -15.35
C ALA A 60 61.42 -17.08 -16.32
N GLY A 61 60.73 -16.03 -15.88
CA GLY A 61 60.64 -14.75 -16.57
C GLY A 61 60.49 -13.64 -15.53
N ALA A 62 61.59 -12.95 -15.24
CA ALA A 62 61.62 -11.83 -14.32
C ALA A 62 60.83 -10.65 -14.90
N LEU A 63 59.64 -10.39 -14.34
CA LEU A 63 58.93 -9.13 -14.46
C LEU A 63 58.64 -8.64 -13.04
N SER A 64 59.45 -7.69 -12.57
CA SER A 64 59.16 -6.92 -11.35
C SER A 64 57.90 -6.10 -11.58
N LEU A 65 56.75 -6.67 -11.20
CA LEU A 65 55.52 -5.91 -10.99
C LEU A 65 55.65 -5.18 -9.66
N ARG A 66 55.81 -3.87 -9.78
CA ARG A 66 55.79 -2.88 -8.70
C ARG A 66 54.43 -2.93 -8.01
N GLU A 67 54.38 -3.44 -6.77
CA GLU A 67 53.19 -3.36 -5.92
C GLU A 67 52.79 -1.88 -5.73
N PRO A 68 51.52 -1.51 -5.97
CA PRO A 68 51.00 -0.24 -5.51
C PRO A 68 50.93 -0.28 -3.99
N GLY A 69 51.61 0.68 -3.35
CA GLY A 69 51.66 0.80 -1.90
C GLY A 69 50.25 0.83 -1.30
N GLU A 70 50.02 -0.12 -0.40
CA GLU A 70 48.85 -0.18 0.46
C GLU A 70 48.85 1.07 1.35
N ALA A 71 47.94 1.99 1.04
CA ALA A 71 47.72 3.18 1.86
C ALA A 71 47.17 2.73 3.21
N SER A 72 48.04 2.73 4.21
CA SER A 72 47.69 2.56 5.63
C SER A 72 46.66 3.60 6.02
N LEU A 73 45.38 3.20 6.09
CA LEU A 73 44.31 4.03 6.62
C LEU A 73 44.45 4.09 8.15
N PRO A 74 44.33 5.26 8.77
CA PRO A 74 44.38 5.38 10.22
C PRO A 74 43.23 4.60 10.86
N PRO A 75 43.42 4.05 12.07
CA PRO A 75 42.37 3.33 12.78
C PRO A 75 41.16 4.24 13.00
N VAL A 76 40.00 3.81 12.52
CA VAL A 76 38.70 4.44 12.81
C VAL A 76 38.46 4.31 14.31
N GLN A 77 38.52 5.44 15.03
CA GLN A 77 38.08 5.50 16.41
C GLN A 77 36.56 5.37 16.45
N ILE A 78 36.06 4.22 16.89
CA ILE A 78 34.64 4.04 17.21
C ILE A 78 34.37 4.87 18.46
N GLY A 79 33.77 6.05 18.25
CA GLY A 79 33.29 6.93 19.30
C GLY A 79 32.32 6.19 20.21
N GLN A 80 32.56 6.37 21.51
CA GLN A 80 31.77 5.86 22.62
C GLN A 80 30.29 6.24 22.47
N GLY A 81 29.43 5.33 22.93
CA GLY A 81 27.98 5.29 22.78
C GLY A 81 27.24 6.62 22.83
N PHE A 82 26.25 6.75 21.94
CA PHE A 82 25.17 7.71 22.10
C PHE A 82 24.45 7.45 23.44
N PRO A 83 24.15 8.50 24.23
CA PRO A 83 23.37 8.36 25.45
C PRO A 83 21.96 7.84 25.11
N PRO A 84 21.34 7.03 26.00
CA PRO A 84 19.97 6.60 25.80
C PRO A 84 19.04 7.82 25.78
N VAL A 85 18.38 8.06 24.66
CA VAL A 85 17.31 9.05 24.54
C VAL A 85 16.06 8.43 25.17
N ALA A 86 15.58 9.01 26.27
CA ALA A 86 14.31 8.62 26.86
C ALA A 86 13.16 8.98 25.90
N PRO A 87 12.17 8.10 25.69
CA PRO A 87 11.00 8.42 24.88
C PRO A 87 10.21 9.58 25.51
N PRO A 88 9.57 10.44 24.72
CA PRO A 88 8.72 11.50 25.24
C PRO A 88 7.53 10.88 25.98
N SER A 89 7.29 11.35 27.21
CA SER A 89 6.07 11.05 27.96
C SER A 89 4.90 11.80 27.30
N PHE A 90 3.93 11.06 26.76
CA PHE A 90 2.66 11.64 26.32
C PHE A 90 1.72 11.70 27.52
N ASP A 91 1.39 12.92 27.96
CA ASP A 91 0.30 13.14 28.91
C ASP A 91 -1.02 12.79 28.23
N VAL A 92 -1.54 11.60 28.55
CA VAL A 92 -2.87 11.15 28.15
C VAL A 92 -3.89 12.01 28.90
N THR A 93 -4.33 13.09 28.26
CA THR A 93 -5.48 13.85 28.74
C THR A 93 -6.75 13.07 28.39
N PRO A 94 -7.62 12.75 29.36
CA PRO A 94 -8.84 12.00 29.07
C PRO A 94 -9.78 12.82 28.15
N PRO A 95 -10.47 12.17 27.20
CA PRO A 95 -11.36 12.86 26.28
C PRO A 95 -12.56 13.48 27.00
N VAL A 96 -12.78 14.76 26.74
CA VAL A 96 -14.01 15.48 27.10
C VAL A 96 -15.17 14.93 26.27
N PRO A 97 -16.36 14.67 26.86
CA PRO A 97 -17.51 14.19 26.11
C PRO A 97 -18.08 15.30 25.22
N VAL A 98 -17.92 15.17 23.91
CA VAL A 98 -18.60 16.00 22.91
C VAL A 98 -20.04 15.51 22.73
N ALA A 99 -20.99 16.43 22.89
CA ALA A 99 -22.42 16.20 22.76
C ALA A 99 -22.81 15.85 21.32
N SER A 100 -23.61 14.79 21.15
CA SER A 100 -24.14 14.32 19.88
C SER A 100 -25.01 15.37 19.19
N ALA A 101 -24.50 15.95 18.11
CA ALA A 101 -25.32 16.72 17.18
C ALA A 101 -26.10 15.75 16.26
N THR A 102 -27.40 15.97 16.15
CA THR A 102 -28.31 15.16 15.32
C THR A 102 -28.21 15.62 13.87
N PRO A 103 -27.95 14.74 12.88
CA PRO A 103 -27.96 15.14 11.47
C PRO A 103 -29.39 15.37 10.96
N PRO A 104 -29.60 16.33 10.03
CA PRO A 104 -30.90 16.54 9.40
C PRO A 104 -31.24 15.40 8.42
N SER A 105 -32.50 14.96 8.49
CA SER A 105 -33.08 13.94 7.62
C SER A 105 -33.30 14.52 6.21
N LEU A 106 -32.61 13.97 5.21
CA LEU A 106 -32.89 14.21 3.79
C LEU A 106 -33.80 13.10 3.26
N SER A 107 -34.97 13.48 2.77
CA SER A 107 -35.87 12.61 2.02
C SER A 107 -35.49 12.60 0.53
N PRO A 108 -35.49 11.47 -0.18
CA PRO A 108 -35.35 11.46 -1.63
C PRO A 108 -36.72 11.61 -2.30
N ALA A 109 -36.87 12.66 -3.12
CA ALA A 109 -37.93 12.78 -4.10
C ALA A 109 -37.49 12.12 -5.41
N ALA A 110 -38.29 11.14 -5.85
CA ALA A 110 -38.15 10.47 -7.12
C ALA A 110 -38.39 11.42 -8.30
N SER A 111 -37.63 11.25 -9.38
CA SER A 111 -38.05 11.53 -10.75
C SER A 111 -37.12 10.81 -11.73
N ALA A 112 -37.63 9.76 -12.35
CA ALA A 112 -37.08 9.19 -13.57
C ALA A 112 -37.61 9.99 -14.78
N PRO A 113 -36.82 10.09 -15.86
CA PRO A 113 -37.41 10.12 -17.18
C PRO A 113 -36.92 9.00 -18.10
N ASP A 114 -37.79 8.74 -19.06
CA ASP A 114 -37.90 7.63 -19.98
C ASP A 114 -36.70 7.33 -20.89
N ALA A 115 -36.66 6.05 -21.25
CA ALA A 115 -35.89 5.49 -22.34
C ALA A 115 -36.38 6.01 -23.70
N SER A 116 -35.44 6.35 -24.60
CA SER A 116 -35.63 6.26 -26.05
C SER A 116 -34.31 6.43 -26.81
N GLY A 117 -33.89 5.38 -27.51
CA GLY A 117 -33.25 5.47 -28.83
C GLY A 117 -31.79 5.90 -28.91
N TYR A 118 -30.86 4.95 -28.87
CA TYR A 118 -29.62 5.07 -29.65
C TYR A 118 -29.48 3.88 -30.59
N ALA A 119 -29.75 4.14 -31.87
CA ALA A 119 -29.43 3.27 -32.98
C ALA A 119 -27.92 3.36 -33.30
N PRO A 120 -27.28 2.27 -33.76
CA PRO A 120 -25.86 2.27 -34.08
C PRO A 120 -25.58 3.00 -35.40
N GLN A 121 -24.86 4.13 -35.34
CA GLN A 121 -24.31 4.75 -36.54
C GLN A 121 -23.05 4.02 -37.00
N ARG A 122 -23.22 3.22 -38.05
CA ARG A 122 -22.19 2.73 -38.96
C ARG A 122 -22.00 3.75 -40.09
N ALA A 123 -20.83 4.37 -40.20
CA ALA A 123 -20.22 4.88 -41.44
C ALA A 123 -18.88 5.56 -41.08
N THR A 124 -17.71 5.04 -41.47
CA THR A 124 -16.99 5.16 -42.76
C THR A 124 -15.65 5.82 -42.50
N ARG A 125 -14.59 5.10 -42.85
CA ARG A 125 -13.19 5.53 -42.97
C ARG A 125 -13.02 6.50 -44.15
N PRO A 126 -12.24 7.58 -43.99
CA PRO A 126 -11.36 8.11 -45.04
C PRO A 126 -9.90 8.07 -44.55
N ALA A 127 -8.99 7.38 -45.24
CA ALA A 127 -8.18 7.89 -46.34
C ALA A 127 -7.08 8.87 -45.90
N THR A 128 -5.85 8.41 -46.11
CA THR A 128 -4.54 9.03 -45.93
C THR A 128 -4.46 10.46 -46.49
N VAL A 129 -3.90 11.39 -45.71
CA VAL A 129 -3.36 12.68 -46.21
C VAL A 129 -1.92 12.83 -45.73
N PRO A 130 -0.92 12.92 -46.64
CA PRO A 130 0.43 13.36 -46.30
C PRO A 130 0.52 14.89 -46.42
N GLY A 131 0.74 15.57 -45.30
CA GLY A 131 0.93 17.01 -45.27
C GLY A 131 1.63 17.44 -43.99
N ALA A 132 2.96 17.47 -44.03
CA ALA A 132 3.79 18.02 -42.97
C ALA A 132 3.62 19.55 -42.91
N GLY A 133 2.67 20.00 -42.09
CA GLY A 133 2.61 21.37 -41.59
C GLY A 133 3.41 21.51 -40.29
N PRO A 134 3.91 22.71 -39.95
CA PRO A 134 4.67 22.93 -38.73
C PRO A 134 3.80 22.62 -37.51
N ILE A 135 4.23 21.63 -36.74
CA ILE A 135 3.66 21.29 -35.44
C ILE A 135 3.73 22.51 -34.52
N THR A 136 2.59 23.17 -34.33
CA THR A 136 2.45 24.14 -33.25
C THR A 136 2.35 23.32 -31.98
N ALA A 137 3.43 23.27 -31.21
CA ALA A 137 3.44 22.61 -29.91
C ALA A 137 2.47 23.35 -28.99
N THR A 138 1.24 22.84 -28.89
CA THR A 138 0.36 23.18 -27.77
C THR A 138 1.09 22.72 -26.51
N LYS A 139 1.59 23.70 -25.75
CA LYS A 139 2.07 23.50 -24.38
C LYS A 139 1.00 22.71 -23.64
N ALA A 140 1.29 21.45 -23.34
CA ALA A 140 0.41 20.63 -22.52
C ALA A 140 0.17 21.40 -21.22
N THR A 141 -1.08 21.78 -20.98
CA THR A 141 -1.53 22.22 -19.67
C THR A 141 -1.26 21.05 -18.75
N VAL A 142 -0.29 21.18 -17.85
CA VAL A 142 -0.12 20.21 -16.77
C VAL A 142 -1.45 20.23 -16.05
N PRO A 143 -2.24 19.13 -16.04
CA PRO A 143 -3.47 19.09 -15.26
C PRO A 143 -3.09 19.52 -13.85
N ASP A 144 -3.93 20.37 -13.25
CA ASP A 144 -3.76 20.86 -11.87
C ASP A 144 -3.26 19.68 -11.04
N ALA A 145 -2.04 19.80 -10.55
CA ALA A 145 -1.39 18.70 -9.86
C ALA A 145 -2.29 18.44 -8.65
N GLY A 146 -3.09 17.38 -8.73
CA GLY A 146 -3.95 16.97 -7.64
C GLY A 146 -3.11 16.81 -6.37
N PRO A 147 -3.76 16.54 -5.24
CA PRO A 147 -3.06 16.53 -3.95
C PRO A 147 -1.99 15.42 -3.86
N ILE A 148 -1.88 14.54 -4.86
CA ILE A 148 -0.70 13.71 -5.12
C ILE A 148 0.04 14.28 -6.33
N THR A 149 1.18 14.94 -6.08
CA THR A 149 1.87 15.80 -7.07
C THR A 149 2.98 15.09 -7.83
N ALA A 150 3.50 13.99 -7.28
CA ALA A 150 4.48 13.12 -7.94
C ALA A 150 4.29 11.70 -7.45
N TYR A 151 4.41 10.71 -8.35
CA TYR A 151 4.36 9.30 -7.99
C TYR A 151 5.07 8.43 -9.01
N SER A 152 5.59 7.28 -8.57
CA SER A 152 6.24 6.30 -9.45
C SER A 152 6.34 4.93 -8.78
N ALA A 153 6.25 3.87 -9.58
CA ALA A 153 6.52 2.50 -9.15
C ALA A 153 7.58 1.87 -10.06
N CYS A 154 8.70 1.41 -9.49
CA CYS A 154 9.76 0.81 -10.30
C CYS A 154 10.52 -0.33 -9.61
N ALA A 155 10.90 -1.35 -10.37
CA ALA A 155 11.62 -2.53 -9.92
C ALA A 155 13.14 -2.33 -9.99
N VAL A 156 13.85 -2.63 -8.90
CA VAL A 156 15.31 -2.61 -8.79
C VAL A 156 15.80 -3.90 -8.14
N GLY A 157 16.46 -4.76 -8.92
CA GLY A 157 17.01 -6.02 -8.40
C GLY A 157 15.92 -6.92 -7.81
N LYS A 158 15.99 -7.17 -6.50
CA LYS A 158 15.01 -8.01 -5.76
C LYS A 158 13.95 -7.18 -5.01
N SER A 159 13.80 -5.91 -5.38
CA SER A 159 12.88 -4.99 -4.72
C SER A 159 12.06 -4.19 -5.72
N VAL A 160 10.91 -3.69 -5.26
CA VAL A 160 10.15 -2.64 -5.93
C VAL A 160 10.12 -1.41 -5.04
N LEU A 161 10.29 -0.25 -5.66
CA LEU A 161 10.26 1.07 -5.05
C LEU A 161 8.97 1.77 -5.46
N PHE A 162 8.16 2.13 -4.49
CA PHE A 162 7.00 3.00 -4.65
C PHE A 162 7.34 4.36 -4.07
N ARG A 163 7.08 5.42 -4.81
CA ARG A 163 7.33 6.80 -4.39
C ARG A 163 6.08 7.62 -4.61
N ALA A 164 5.74 8.48 -3.66
CA ALA A 164 4.71 9.50 -3.84
C ALA A 164 4.98 10.76 -3.02
N THR A 165 4.57 11.90 -3.54
CA THR A 165 4.59 13.20 -2.87
C THR A 165 3.16 13.71 -2.75
N PHE A 166 2.74 13.97 -1.51
CA PHE A 166 1.41 14.46 -1.18
C PHE A 166 1.52 15.95 -0.81
N ALA A 167 0.68 16.78 -1.42
CA ALA A 167 0.59 18.20 -1.14
C ALA A 167 -0.23 18.49 0.13
N ASP A 168 -1.18 17.59 0.45
CA ASP A 168 -2.06 17.69 1.61
C ASP A 168 -1.59 16.81 2.77
N GLY A 169 -2.06 17.14 3.97
CA GLY A 169 -1.74 16.43 5.21
C GLY A 169 -2.65 15.24 5.45
N PHE A 170 -2.69 14.29 4.52
CA PHE A 170 -3.48 13.07 4.68
C PHE A 170 -3.04 12.28 5.93
N ASP A 171 -4.00 11.69 6.63
CA ASP A 171 -3.73 10.78 7.76
C ASP A 171 -3.23 9.42 7.25
N TYR A 172 -3.72 9.00 6.08
CA TYR A 172 -3.42 7.71 5.47
C TYR A 172 -2.78 7.88 4.10
N HIS A 173 -1.66 7.18 3.90
CA HIS A 173 -0.93 7.14 2.63
C HIS A 173 -0.91 5.71 2.13
N HIS A 174 -1.64 5.48 1.05
CA HIS A 174 -1.85 4.15 0.49
C HIS A 174 -1.05 3.93 -0.80
N VAL A 175 -0.55 2.69 -0.95
CA VAL A 175 -0.17 2.12 -2.24
C VAL A 175 -0.94 0.82 -2.41
N PHE A 176 -1.88 0.82 -3.33
CA PHE A 176 -2.59 -0.38 -3.76
C PHE A 176 -1.78 -1.06 -4.87
N ILE A 177 -1.50 -2.35 -4.71
CA ILE A 177 -0.62 -3.11 -5.61
C ILE A 177 -1.41 -4.27 -6.22
N ASP A 178 -1.37 -4.34 -7.53
CA ASP A 178 -1.97 -5.39 -8.35
C ASP A 178 -0.85 -6.27 -8.91
N THR A 179 -0.87 -7.55 -8.55
CA THR A 179 0.19 -8.50 -8.88
C THR A 179 -0.08 -9.38 -10.09
N ASP A 180 -1.35 -9.53 -10.48
CA ASP A 180 -1.76 -10.42 -11.57
C ASP A 180 -2.27 -9.66 -12.82
N GLY A 181 -2.51 -8.35 -12.71
CA GLY A 181 -3.02 -7.51 -13.78
C GLY A 181 -4.53 -7.64 -14.00
N ASP A 182 -5.26 -8.30 -13.10
CA ASP A 182 -6.69 -8.52 -13.20
C ASP A 182 -7.48 -7.57 -12.27
N ALA A 183 -8.29 -6.69 -12.86
CA ALA A 183 -9.11 -5.75 -12.08
C ALA A 183 -10.27 -6.44 -11.33
N ALA A 184 -10.53 -7.73 -11.59
CA ALA A 184 -11.59 -8.49 -10.94
C ALA A 184 -11.15 -9.22 -9.65
N THR A 185 -9.85 -9.26 -9.35
CA THR A 185 -9.28 -9.92 -8.16
C THR A 185 -8.95 -8.90 -7.07
N GLY A 186 -8.70 -9.38 -5.84
CA GLY A 186 -8.34 -8.53 -4.71
C GLY A 186 -9.40 -7.48 -4.35
N TYR A 187 -8.95 -6.37 -3.76
CA TYR A 187 -9.79 -5.20 -3.43
C TYR A 187 -10.09 -4.39 -4.69
N GLN A 188 -11.37 -4.10 -4.94
CA GLN A 188 -11.81 -3.43 -6.17
C GLN A 188 -11.92 -1.92 -5.99
N ILE A 189 -11.10 -1.16 -6.73
CA ILE A 189 -11.17 0.30 -6.80
C ILE A 189 -11.86 0.67 -8.11
N THR A 190 -13.04 1.26 -8.02
CA THR A 190 -13.89 1.58 -9.19
C THR A 190 -13.77 3.03 -9.64
N GLU A 191 -13.20 3.87 -8.79
CA GLU A 191 -12.96 5.30 -8.94
C GLU A 191 -11.83 5.58 -9.94
N VAL A 192 -10.94 4.60 -10.13
CA VAL A 192 -9.84 4.67 -11.10
C VAL A 192 -10.33 4.20 -12.46
N GLU A 193 -10.03 4.97 -13.51
CA GLU A 193 -10.43 4.64 -14.89
C GLU A 193 -9.97 3.23 -15.29
N GLY A 194 -10.91 2.41 -15.77
CA GLY A 194 -10.66 1.02 -16.15
C GLY A 194 -10.73 0.01 -14.99
N GLY A 195 -10.92 0.48 -13.76
CA GLY A 195 -10.94 -0.33 -12.54
C GLY A 195 -9.54 -0.80 -12.13
N PHE A 196 -9.42 -1.23 -10.87
CA PHE A 196 -8.19 -1.78 -10.33
C PHE A 196 -8.50 -2.85 -9.28
N GLY A 197 -7.74 -3.95 -9.31
CA GLY A 197 -7.87 -5.08 -8.38
C GLY A 197 -6.60 -5.19 -7.55
N ALA A 198 -6.64 -4.81 -6.27
CA ALA A 198 -5.46 -4.74 -5.42
C ALA A 198 -5.31 -6.02 -4.59
N ASP A 199 -4.23 -6.77 -4.83
CA ASP A 199 -3.85 -7.93 -4.02
C ASP A 199 -3.24 -7.53 -2.68
N TYR A 200 -2.53 -6.41 -2.68
CA TYR A 200 -1.80 -5.92 -1.52
C TYR A 200 -2.00 -4.42 -1.31
N LEU A 201 -1.86 -4.00 -0.06
CA LEU A 201 -1.92 -2.61 0.37
C LEU A 201 -0.68 -2.30 1.22
N LEU A 202 0.00 -1.21 0.89
CA LEU A 202 0.88 -0.52 1.82
C LEU A 202 0.11 0.65 2.40
N GLU A 203 -0.08 0.70 3.70
CA GLU A 203 -0.70 1.82 4.41
C GLU A 203 0.30 2.34 5.43
N ASN A 204 0.82 3.54 5.19
CA ASN A 204 1.89 4.10 6.00
C ASN A 204 3.06 3.08 6.13
N GLU A 205 3.42 2.63 7.32
CA GLU A 205 4.46 1.60 7.57
C GLU A 205 3.97 0.14 7.52
N PHE A 206 2.68 -0.09 7.33
CA PHE A 206 2.07 -1.42 7.38
C PHE A 206 1.88 -2.05 5.99
N PHE A 207 1.84 -3.38 5.95
CA PHE A 207 1.66 -4.15 4.72
C PHE A 207 0.57 -5.20 4.90
N TYR A 208 -0.37 -5.22 3.97
CA TYR A 208 -1.56 -6.04 4.02
C TYR A 208 -1.76 -6.81 2.73
N LYS A 209 -2.47 -7.94 2.84
CA LYS A 209 -2.99 -8.71 1.73
C LYS A 209 -4.52 -8.62 1.72
N SER A 210 -5.11 -8.40 0.55
CA SER A 210 -6.56 -8.42 0.37
C SER A 210 -7.11 -9.83 0.66
N THR A 211 -8.27 -9.89 1.30
CA THR A 211 -9.04 -11.12 1.52
C THR A 211 -10.36 -11.13 0.76
N GLY A 212 -10.67 -10.10 -0.01
CA GLY A 212 -11.91 -9.98 -0.78
C GLY A 212 -12.04 -8.67 -1.58
N PRO A 213 -13.17 -8.49 -2.28
CA PRO A 213 -13.43 -7.33 -3.14
C PRO A 213 -13.68 -6.02 -2.38
N GLY A 214 -14.03 -6.08 -1.10
CA GLY A 214 -14.24 -4.91 -0.23
C GLY A 214 -12.99 -4.54 0.58
N TRP A 215 -13.15 -3.57 1.48
CA TRP A 215 -12.11 -3.14 2.42
C TRP A 215 -11.83 -4.20 3.50
N ASP A 216 -11.32 -5.35 3.07
CA ASP A 216 -11.03 -6.52 3.88
C ASP A 216 -9.56 -6.90 3.72
N TRP A 217 -8.77 -6.59 4.74
CA TRP A 217 -7.31 -6.66 4.71
C TRP A 217 -6.78 -7.55 5.84
N ARG A 218 -5.80 -8.39 5.53
CA ARG A 218 -5.04 -9.15 6.53
C ARG A 218 -3.61 -8.64 6.56
N GLU A 219 -3.16 -8.20 7.73
CA GLU A 219 -1.78 -7.76 7.93
C GLU A 219 -0.81 -8.90 7.68
N MET A 220 0.33 -8.57 7.05
CA MET A 220 1.37 -9.51 6.69
C MET A 220 2.52 -9.42 7.69
N ASP A 221 2.36 -10.13 8.81
CA ASP A 221 3.37 -10.18 9.87
C ASP A 221 4.74 -10.63 9.36
N GLY A 222 5.79 -9.93 9.79
CA GLY A 222 7.19 -10.26 9.46
C GLY A 222 7.69 -9.78 8.10
N GLU A 223 6.83 -9.16 7.29
CA GLU A 223 7.18 -8.51 6.02
C GLU A 223 6.93 -7.00 6.16
N SER A 224 7.79 -6.31 6.90
CA SER A 224 7.69 -4.85 7.01
C SER A 224 8.25 -4.19 5.76
N PRO A 225 7.46 -3.36 5.05
CA PRO A 225 8.00 -2.54 4.00
C PRO A 225 9.01 -1.58 4.64
N LEU A 226 10.16 -1.38 3.99
CA LEU A 226 11.01 -0.29 4.42
C LEU A 226 10.35 1.00 3.93
N GLN A 227 9.66 1.70 4.83
CA GLN A 227 9.17 3.04 4.58
C GLN A 227 10.25 4.05 4.98
N VAL A 228 10.53 4.99 4.09
CA VAL A 228 11.33 6.17 4.38
C VAL A 228 10.49 7.39 4.06
N ARG A 229 10.22 8.20 5.08
CA ARG A 229 9.61 9.52 4.94
C ARG A 229 10.72 10.57 4.85
N SER A 230 10.71 11.40 3.82
CA SER A 230 11.58 12.57 3.70
C SER A 230 10.76 13.84 3.48
N ARG A 231 11.42 15.00 3.39
CA ARG A 231 10.74 16.23 2.94
C ARG A 231 10.20 16.13 1.51
N ASP A 232 10.76 15.22 0.72
CA ASP A 232 10.44 15.09 -0.70
C ASP A 232 9.29 14.10 -0.95
N GLY A 233 8.79 13.44 0.11
CA GLY A 233 7.64 12.54 0.06
C GLY A 233 7.88 11.22 0.78
N TYR A 234 7.16 10.19 0.33
CA TYR A 234 7.21 8.84 0.86
C TYR A 234 7.91 7.92 -0.14
N LEU A 235 8.76 7.05 0.39
CA LEU A 235 9.34 5.93 -0.33
C LEU A 235 9.02 4.65 0.42
N TRP A 236 8.35 3.72 -0.25
CA TRP A 236 8.21 2.35 0.22
C TRP A 236 9.10 1.44 -0.61
N ARG A 237 9.81 0.54 0.08
CA ARG A 237 10.56 -0.54 -0.56
C ARG A 237 10.02 -1.88 -0.11
N LEU A 238 9.57 -2.65 -1.08
CA LEU A 238 9.01 -3.99 -0.90
C LEU A 238 9.85 -5.03 -1.66
N ARG A 239 9.72 -6.31 -1.32
CA ARG A 239 10.30 -7.40 -2.11
C ARG A 239 9.65 -7.47 -3.49
N ALA A 240 10.43 -7.88 -4.50
CA ALA A 240 9.94 -7.98 -5.87
C ALA A 240 8.76 -8.95 -6.02
N ASP A 241 8.69 -10.00 -5.19
CA ASP A 241 7.60 -11.00 -5.22
C ASP A 241 6.22 -10.40 -4.89
N TYR A 242 6.20 -9.23 -4.25
CA TYR A 242 4.97 -8.50 -3.91
C TYR A 242 4.83 -7.18 -4.69
N GLY A 243 5.80 -6.87 -5.55
CA GLY A 243 5.88 -5.58 -6.24
C GLY A 243 4.84 -5.41 -7.34
N GLY A 244 4.29 -6.52 -7.82
CA GLY A 244 3.22 -6.58 -8.80
C GLY A 244 3.57 -6.02 -10.17
N VAL A 245 2.53 -5.82 -10.98
CA VAL A 245 2.61 -5.31 -12.35
C VAL A 245 2.12 -3.86 -12.44
N ARG A 246 1.23 -3.44 -11.54
CA ARG A 246 0.61 -2.12 -11.53
C ARG A 246 0.37 -1.66 -10.08
N ALA A 247 0.31 -0.35 -9.88
CA ALA A 247 0.01 0.25 -8.59
C ALA A 247 -0.86 1.50 -8.73
N VAL A 248 -1.61 1.82 -7.69
CA VAL A 248 -2.35 3.08 -7.53
C VAL A 248 -1.95 3.69 -6.20
N PHE A 249 -1.72 5.01 -6.19
CA PHE A 249 -1.43 5.76 -4.97
C PHE A 249 -2.70 6.47 -4.52
N ASN A 250 -2.89 6.54 -3.21
CA ASN A 250 -4.05 7.18 -2.63
C ASN A 250 -3.70 7.93 -1.35
N GLY A 251 -4.31 9.10 -1.19
CA GLY A 251 -4.32 9.88 0.04
C GLY A 251 -5.74 9.88 0.59
N SER A 252 -5.87 9.60 1.88
CA SER A 252 -7.16 9.56 2.56
C SER A 252 -7.03 10.14 3.97
N ASP A 253 -8.11 10.74 4.42
CA ASP A 253 -8.33 11.15 5.81
C ASP A 253 -9.82 10.93 6.15
N ASP A 254 -10.18 11.02 7.43
CA ASP A 254 -11.55 10.75 7.88
C ASP A 254 -12.57 11.83 7.43
N ALA A 255 -12.12 12.95 6.86
CA ALA A 255 -12.94 14.15 6.62
C ALA A 255 -13.19 14.46 5.14
N ASP A 256 -12.27 14.09 4.27
CA ASP A 256 -12.22 14.45 2.86
C ASP A 256 -12.42 13.23 1.94
N PRO A 257 -12.88 13.44 0.69
CA PRO A 257 -13.00 12.36 -0.27
C PRO A 257 -11.63 11.76 -0.59
N GLU A 258 -11.59 10.43 -0.70
CA GLU A 258 -10.39 9.70 -1.11
C GLU A 258 -9.88 10.16 -2.48
N ILE A 259 -8.57 10.41 -2.58
CA ILE A 259 -7.94 10.85 -3.83
C ILE A 259 -7.04 9.76 -4.37
N PHE A 260 -7.29 9.34 -5.61
CA PHE A 260 -6.52 8.32 -6.30
C PHE A 260 -5.70 8.90 -7.45
N THR A 261 -4.52 8.33 -7.69
CA THR A 261 -3.79 8.55 -8.94
C THR A 261 -4.34 7.68 -10.07
N ALA A 262 -3.88 7.94 -11.30
CA ALA A 262 -4.02 6.97 -12.38
C ALA A 262 -3.25 5.67 -12.06
N VAL A 263 -3.64 4.58 -12.74
CA VAL A 263 -2.91 3.31 -12.68
C VAL A 263 -1.48 3.49 -13.18
N THR A 264 -0.52 3.17 -12.34
CA THR A 264 0.92 3.30 -12.59
C THR A 264 1.53 1.92 -12.86
N PRO A 265 2.05 1.65 -14.06
CA PRO A 265 2.73 0.38 -14.32
C PRO A 265 4.06 0.30 -13.55
N VAL A 266 4.36 -0.87 -13.00
CA VAL A 266 5.66 -1.15 -12.39
C VAL A 266 6.66 -1.46 -13.48
N ARG A 267 7.68 -0.63 -13.64
CA ARG A 267 8.71 -0.77 -14.69
C ARG A 267 10.09 -0.98 -14.08
N SER A 268 11.03 -1.55 -14.82
CA SER A 268 12.43 -1.51 -14.39
C SER A 268 12.89 -0.06 -14.27
N CYS A 269 13.53 0.26 -13.15
CA CYS A 269 14.52 1.33 -13.12
C CYS A 269 15.89 0.73 -13.53
#